data_AF-A0A258FTP8-F1
#
_entry.id   AF-A0A258FTP8-F1
#
_cell.length_a   1.000
_cell.length_b   1.000
_cell.length_c   1.000
_cell.angle_alpha   90.00
_cell.angle_beta   90.00
_cell.angle_gamma   90.00
#
_symmetry.space_group_name_H-M   'P 1'
#
loop_
_entity.id
_entity.type
_entity.pdbx_description
1 polymer ?
#
loop_
_entity_poly.entity_id
_entity_poly.type
_entity_poly.pdbx_seq_one_letter_code
_entity_poly.pdbx_strand_id
1 'polypeptide(L)' 'MPEDFADFISHLTDNARASVQSADMIARGSGNSYIGTEHLLLGLLAQGSSMGAKVLADVGVTLPRAEQALGIEPKRVAVS' A
#
# COMPACT_ATOMS: atom_id res chain seq x y z
N MET A 1 -5.35 -19.67 -10.78
CA MET A 1 -4.44 -18.60 -10.32
C MET A 1 -5.12 -17.27 -10.06
N PRO A 2 -6.06 -16.73 -10.88
CA PRO A 2 -6.89 -15.59 -10.46
C PRO A 2 -7.83 -15.94 -9.30
N GLU A 3 -8.35 -17.18 -9.30
CA GLU A 3 -9.28 -17.67 -8.27
C GLU A 3 -8.62 -17.79 -6.90
N ASP A 4 -7.37 -18.28 -6.83
CA ASP A 4 -6.63 -18.43 -5.56
C ASP A 4 -6.35 -17.07 -4.90
N PHE A 5 -6.10 -16.04 -5.70
CA PHE A 5 -5.89 -14.68 -5.19
C PHE A 5 -7.19 -14.05 -4.69
N ALA A 6 -8.29 -14.22 -5.43
CA ALA A 6 -9.60 -13.73 -5.00
C ALA A 6 -10.05 -14.39 -3.68
N ASP A 7 -9.83 -15.71 -3.55
CA ASP A 7 -10.12 -16.46 -2.34
C ASP A 7 -9.25 -15.99 -1.16
N PHE A 8 -7.94 -15.81 -1.36
CA PHE A 8 -7.05 -15.24 -0.35
C PHE A 8 -7.54 -13.87 0.14
N ILE A 9 -7.85 -12.96 -0.79
CA ILE A 9 -8.32 -11.62 -0.47
C ILE A 9 -9.64 -11.68 0.30
N SER A 10 -10.52 -12.65 0.00
CA SER A 10 -11.79 -12.84 0.72
C SER A 10 -11.63 -13.05 2.23
N HIS A 11 -10.53 -13.68 2.67
CA HIS A 11 -10.24 -13.99 4.07
C HIS A 11 -9.55 -12.85 4.84
N LEU A 12 -9.24 -11.73 4.19
CA LEU A 12 -8.64 -10.57 4.85
C LEU A 12 -9.67 -9.70 5.57
N THR A 13 -9.24 -9.09 6.67
CA THR A 13 -9.98 -7.96 7.29
C THR A 13 -10.11 -6.80 6.31
N ASP A 14 -11.11 -5.94 6.50
CA ASP A 14 -11.36 -4.80 5.61
C ASP A 14 -10.13 -3.89 5.47
N ASN A 15 -9.44 -3.59 6.59
CA ASN A 15 -8.21 -2.80 6.56
C ASN A 15 -7.10 -3.50 5.78
N ALA A 16 -6.90 -4.81 5.96
CA ALA A 16 -5.87 -5.54 5.24
C ALA A 16 -6.18 -5.65 3.73
N ARG A 17 -7.44 -5.87 3.38
CA ARG A 17 -7.92 -5.87 1.99
C ARG A 17 -7.67 -4.52 1.33
N ALA A 18 -8.03 -3.43 2.00
CA ALA A 18 -7.79 -2.08 1.51
C ALA A 18 -6.29 -1.78 1.36
N SER A 19 -5.43 -2.23 2.30
CA SER A 19 -3.98 -2.10 2.16
C SER A 19 -3.43 -2.80 0.91
N VAL A 20 -3.89 -4.02 0.61
CA VAL A 20 -3.44 -4.76 -0.58
C VAL A 20 -3.94 -4.11 -1.87
N GLN A 21 -5.19 -3.61 -1.88
CA GLN A 21 -5.72 -2.85 -3.02
C GLN A 21 -4.92 -1.56 -3.27
N SER A 22 -4.59 -0.82 -2.21
CA SER A 22 -3.71 0.35 -2.32
C SER A 22 -2.32 -0.04 -2.83
N ALA A 23 -1.76 -1.16 -2.36
CA ALA A 23 -0.46 -1.65 -2.82
C ALA A 23 -0.46 -1.97 -4.34
N ASP A 24 -1.51 -2.60 -4.86
CA ASP A 24 -1.67 -2.85 -6.31
C ASP A 24 -1.73 -1.55 -7.11
N MET A 25 -2.51 -0.57 -6.64
CA MET A 25 -2.60 0.75 -7.29
C MET A 25 -1.23 1.45 -7.34
N ILE A 26 -0.46 1.42 -6.25
CA ILE A 26 0.87 2.03 -6.18
C ILE A 26 1.85 1.29 -7.10
N ALA A 27 1.85 -0.06 -7.10
CA ALA A 27 2.70 -0.85 -7.98
C ALA A 27 2.46 -0.51 -9.46
N ARG A 28 1.20 -0.49 -9.87
CA ARG A 28 0.81 -0.11 -11.24
C ARG A 28 1.18 1.35 -11.57
N GLY A 29 0.96 2.27 -10.63
CA GLY A 29 1.32 3.68 -10.77
C GLY A 29 2.83 3.91 -10.97
N SER A 30 3.64 3.06 -10.35
CA SER A 30 5.11 3.04 -10.45
C SER A 30 5.65 2.24 -11.65
N GLY A 31 4.78 1.60 -12.44
CA GLY A 31 5.17 0.79 -13.60
C GLY A 31 5.67 -0.62 -13.24
N ASN A 32 5.45 -1.07 -12.01
CA ASN A 32 5.82 -2.42 -11.56
C ASN A 32 4.72 -3.42 -11.92
N SER A 33 5.14 -4.58 -12.44
CA SER A 33 4.23 -5.67 -12.84
C SER A 33 3.80 -6.59 -11.68
N TYR A 34 4.35 -6.39 -10.49
CA TYR A 34 4.08 -7.17 -9.29
C TYR A 34 4.06 -6.28 -8.05
N ILE A 35 3.37 -6.73 -7.01
CA ILE A 35 3.33 -6.08 -5.70
C ILE A 35 4.57 -6.49 -4.91
N GLY A 36 5.55 -5.60 -4.82
CA GLY A 36 6.70 -5.71 -3.90
C GLY A 36 6.36 -5.36 -2.44
N THR A 37 7.28 -5.65 -1.51
CA THR A 37 7.11 -5.35 -0.08
C THR A 37 6.96 -3.86 0.22
N GLU A 38 7.61 -3.02 -0.59
CA GLU A 38 7.52 -1.56 -0.55
C GLU A 38 6.10 -1.07 -0.86
N HIS A 39 5.41 -1.71 -1.80
CA HIS A 39 4.03 -1.38 -2.14
C HIS A 39 3.07 -1.79 -1.03
N LEU A 40 3.29 -2.96 -0.42
CA LEU A 40 2.50 -3.40 0.75
C LEU A 40 2.68 -2.46 1.94
N LEU A 41 3.92 -2.03 2.21
CA LEU A 41 4.21 -1.06 3.25
C LEU A 41 3.48 0.26 3.00
N LEU A 42 3.56 0.81 1.78
CA LEU A 42 2.88 2.05 1.44
C LEU A 42 1.35 1.91 1.46
N GLY A 43 0.81 0.78 1.00
CA GLY A 43 -0.62 0.47 1.07
C GLY A 43 -1.13 0.37 2.51
N LEU A 44 -0.33 -0.20 3.41
CA LEU A 44 -0.61 -0.25 4.85
C LEU A 44 -0.61 1.16 5.47
N LEU A 45 0.44 1.94 5.22
CA LEU A 45 0.61 3.29 5.76
C LEU A 45 -0.46 4.27 5.22
N ALA A 46 -0.92 4.08 3.98
CA ALA A 46 -1.99 4.86 3.37
C ALA A 46 -3.35 4.68 4.05
N GLN A 47 -3.57 3.60 4.80
CA GLN A 47 -4.83 3.41 5.53
C GLN A 47 -4.95 4.34 6.75
N GLY A 48 -3.84 4.93 7.24
CA GLY A 48 -3.75 5.99 8.27
C GLY A 48 -4.29 5.66 9.67
N SER A 49 -5.50 5.11 9.75
CA SER A 49 -6.22 4.71 10.95
C SER A 49 -6.01 3.24 11.34
N SER A 50 -5.41 2.44 10.46
CA SER A 50 -5.15 1.02 10.69
C SER A 50 -4.18 0.83 11.86
N MET A 51 -4.32 -0.29 12.58
CA MET A 51 -3.43 -0.63 13.69
C MET A 51 -1.97 -0.74 13.23
N GLY A 52 -1.71 -1.33 12.06
CA GLY A 52 -0.37 -1.43 11.50
C GLY A 52 0.24 -0.07 11.16
N ALA A 53 -0.54 0.85 10.59
CA ALA A 53 -0.07 2.22 10.33
C ALA A 53 0.27 2.97 11.63
N LYS A 54 -0.54 2.80 12.68
CA LYS A 54 -0.29 3.41 14.00
C LYS A 54 0.98 2.87 14.65
N VAL A 55 1.16 1.54 14.69
CA VAL A 55 2.35 0.90 15.25
C VAL A 55 3.63 1.36 14.53
N LEU A 56 3.59 1.47 13.21
CA LEU A 56 4.73 1.98 12.43
C LEU A 56 4.97 3.48 12.69
N ALA A 57 3.91 4.28 12.81
CA ALA A 57 4.01 5.69 13.12
C ALA A 57 4.63 5.93 14.52
N ASP A 58 4.33 5.09 15.50
CA ASP A 58 4.88 5.16 16.86
C ASP A 58 6.41 5.01 16.89
N VAL A 59 6.98 4.29 15.91
CA VAL A 59 8.44 4.16 15.72
C VAL A 59 8.99 5.11 14.64
N GLY A 60 8.20 6.09 14.22
CA GLY A 60 8.60 7.13 13.29
C GLY A 60 8.51 6.77 11.81
N VAL A 61 7.96 5.60 11.45
CA VAL A 61 7.72 5.19 10.06
C VAL A 61 6.35 5.68 9.64
N THR A 62 6.33 6.77 8.87
CA THR A 62 5.09 7.39 8.34
C THR A 62 5.04 7.28 6.83
N LEU A 63 3.85 7.41 6.23
CA LEU A 63 3.69 7.37 4.77
C LEU A 63 4.65 8.35 4.06
N PRO A 64 4.72 9.66 4.42
CA PRO A 64 5.62 10.58 3.75
C PRO A 64 7.11 10.21 3.87
N ARG A 65 7.52 9.66 5.02
CA ARG A 65 8.90 9.21 5.23
C ARG A 65 9.23 7.97 4.41
N ALA A 66 8.29 7.04 4.30
CA ALA A 66 8.44 5.85 3.48
C ALA A 66 8.53 6.21 1.98
N GLU A 67 7.64 7.09 1.50
CA GLU A 67 7.67 7.60 0.11
C GLU A 67 9.02 8.26 -0.20
N GLN A 68 9.49 9.14 0.68
CA GLN A 68 10.80 9.79 0.54
C GLN A 68 11.95 8.78 0.53
N ALA A 69 11.95 7.79 1.43
CA ALA A 69 13.02 6.79 1.54
C ALA A 69 13.06 5.84 0.33
N LEU A 70 11.91 5.55 -0.27
CA LEU A 70 11.78 4.67 -1.43
C LEU A 70 11.94 5.40 -2.77
N GLY A 71 12.04 6.74 -2.76
CA GLY A 71 12.06 7.54 -3.99
C GLY A 71 10.78 7.41 -4.82
N ILE A 72 9.66 7.06 -4.17
CA ILE A 72 8.36 6.99 -4.84
C ILE A 72 7.73 8.36 -4.72
N GLU A 73 7.86 9.15 -5.79
CA GLU A 73 7.16 10.41 -5.93
C GLU A 73 5.65 10.13 -6.00
N PRO A 74 4.80 10.80 -5.20
CA PRO A 74 3.37 10.75 -5.42
C PRO A 74 3.11 11.32 -6.82
N LYS A 75 2.77 10.44 -7.78
CA LYS A 75 2.22 10.88 -9.06
C LYS A 75 0.92 11.62 -8.74
N ARG A 76 1.02 12.93 -8.56
CA ARG A 76 -0.13 13.82 -8.61
C ARG A 76 -0.75 13.56 -9.97
N VAL A 77 -1.90 12.88 -9.96
CA VAL A 77 -2.77 12.87 -11.13
C VAL A 77 -3.09 14.34 -11.38
N ALA A 78 -2.41 14.94 -12.34
CA ALA A 78 -2.80 16.23 -12.88
C ALA A 78 -4.16 15.99 -13.54
N VAL A 79 -5.23 16.29 -12.81
CA VAL A 79 -6.56 16.41 -13.39
C VAL A 79 -6.48 17.61 -14.34
N SER A 80 -6.46 17.32 -15.64
CA SER A 80 -6.72 18.28 -16.70
C SER A 80 -8.19 18.19 -17.08
#